data_AF-A0A2S9D4N7-F1
#
_entry.id   AF-A0A2S9D4N7-F1
#
_cell.length_a   1.000
_cell.length_b   1.000
_cell.length_c   1.000
_cell.angle_alpha   90.00
_cell.angle_beta   90.00
_cell.angle_gamma   90.00
#
_symmetry.space_group_name_H-M   'P 1'
#
loop_
_entity.id
_entity.type
_entity.pdbx_description
1 polymer ?
#
loop_
_entity_poly.entity_id
_entity_poly.type
_entity_poly.pdbx_seq_one_letter_code
_entity_poly.pdbx_strand_id
1 'polypeptide(L)'
;MSNIDGDIQNRPKELWAFPNYSCLPDESFQIDLAGAAGEFLANDIFDLDGIQPLESAVMKLSNEFFEGVPVIHVNPSKEAIDLYKDRGDTFQMINVVVCCHSFERRNGKLYGLPYHVSLYPAQKKGVPAEVNAEWIENIDLENALDGQSQYIGYNPFSKAFGIYAGGGMPVSKNTCSDTIGFFYNTYFLSSNYVKSDVCDPGLCTSLLGDSKGMTGDYRKFRFSRYFKRFKSVAPIKVWGCDSPIELFLLQAMSQLGLNPKIQMLIYPDGSVFPSLQSMWEGGIRTSRLSKIITEADFFFENEKIAIFCDSVAHHTSAEDKAKDSTIDDKLNKIGIRSYRVSGKDIAESPVGCAARIKEFMNS
;
A
#
# COMPACT_ATOMS: atom_id res chain seq x y z
N MET A 1 -10.10 13.68 -21.85
CA MET A 1 -8.67 13.53 -21.51
C MET A 1 -8.01 12.75 -22.62
N SER A 2 -6.77 13.09 -23.00
CA SER A 2 -5.96 12.22 -23.84
C SER A 2 -5.88 10.85 -23.17
N ASN A 3 -6.20 9.77 -23.90
CA ASN A 3 -6.03 8.39 -23.42
C ASN A 3 -4.58 8.23 -22.96
N ILE A 4 -4.35 8.25 -21.65
CA ILE A 4 -3.08 7.81 -21.08
C ILE A 4 -3.10 6.29 -21.23
N ASP A 5 -2.14 5.75 -21.98
CA ASP A 5 -2.01 4.32 -22.15
C ASP A 5 -1.87 3.65 -20.77
N GLY A 6 -2.76 2.70 -20.48
CA GLY A 6 -2.85 2.05 -19.17
C GLY A 6 -3.64 2.77 -18.09
N ASP A 7 -4.41 3.83 -18.36
CA ASP A 7 -5.39 4.37 -17.38
C ASP A 7 -6.47 3.32 -17.01
N ILE A 8 -7.13 3.50 -15.87
CA ILE A 8 -8.24 2.65 -15.44
C ILE A 8 -9.39 2.77 -16.45
N GLN A 9 -9.66 1.69 -17.16
CA GLN A 9 -10.74 1.62 -18.15
C GLN A 9 -12.06 1.20 -17.50
N ASN A 10 -13.18 1.43 -18.21
CA ASN A 10 -14.51 0.92 -17.86
C ASN A 10 -15.05 1.39 -16.50
N ARG A 11 -14.78 2.64 -16.11
CA ARG A 11 -15.37 3.25 -14.92
C ARG A 11 -16.91 3.25 -15.02
N PRO A 12 -17.63 2.65 -14.04
CA PRO A 12 -19.08 2.73 -13.98
C PRO A 12 -19.56 4.18 -13.90
N LYS A 13 -20.66 4.50 -14.59
CA LYS A 13 -21.21 5.87 -14.64
C LYS A 13 -21.62 6.37 -13.25
N GLU A 14 -21.98 5.46 -12.35
CA GLU A 14 -22.39 5.76 -10.97
C GLU A 14 -21.29 6.47 -10.18
N LEU A 15 -20.02 6.17 -10.45
CA LEU A 15 -18.90 6.77 -9.72
C LEU A 15 -18.85 8.30 -9.89
N TRP A 16 -19.28 8.82 -11.04
CA TRP A 16 -19.32 10.27 -11.29
C TRP A 16 -20.28 11.05 -10.40
N ALA A 17 -21.22 10.37 -9.75
CA ALA A 17 -22.11 10.99 -8.78
C ALA A 17 -21.49 11.07 -7.37
N PHE A 18 -20.36 10.40 -7.12
CA PHE A 18 -19.76 10.35 -5.79
C PHE A 18 -19.07 11.68 -5.45
N PRO A 19 -19.20 12.16 -4.20
CA PRO A 19 -18.50 13.35 -3.74
C PRO A 19 -16.99 13.19 -3.93
N ASN A 20 -16.35 14.26 -4.43
CA ASN A 20 -14.90 14.31 -4.64
C ASN A 20 -14.34 13.18 -5.54
N TYR A 21 -15.16 12.63 -6.45
CA TYR A 21 -14.66 11.63 -7.39
C TYR A 21 -13.97 12.27 -8.61
N SER A 22 -14.52 13.35 -9.17
CA SER A 22 -13.91 14.09 -10.28
C SER A 22 -13.04 15.28 -9.86
N CYS A 23 -12.91 15.52 -8.56
CA CYS A 23 -12.09 16.56 -7.96
C CYS A 23 -11.67 16.17 -6.55
N LEU A 24 -10.48 16.60 -6.11
CA LEU A 24 -10.12 16.47 -4.70
C LEU A 24 -10.93 17.42 -3.81
N PRO A 25 -11.02 17.14 -2.50
CA PRO A 25 -11.56 18.11 -1.54
C PRO A 25 -10.80 19.44 -1.59
N ASP A 26 -11.52 20.54 -1.38
CA ASP A 26 -10.93 21.90 -1.32
C ASP A 26 -10.19 22.19 0.00
N GLU A 27 -10.26 21.28 0.98
CA GLU A 27 -9.60 21.38 2.29
C GLU A 27 -8.51 20.31 2.45
N SER A 28 -7.56 20.55 3.36
CA SER A 28 -6.52 19.58 3.71
C SER A 28 -7.10 18.33 4.39
N PHE A 29 -6.55 17.16 4.08
CA PHE A 29 -6.94 15.89 4.70
C PHE A 29 -5.71 15.10 5.17
N GLN A 30 -5.96 14.15 6.08
CA GLN A 30 -4.97 13.17 6.53
C GLN A 30 -5.24 11.82 5.85
N ILE A 31 -4.20 11.03 5.58
CA ILE A 31 -4.38 9.69 5.02
C ILE A 31 -4.44 8.69 6.18
N ASP A 32 -5.55 7.95 6.32
CA ASP A 32 -5.76 6.98 7.41
C ASP A 32 -5.18 5.60 7.06
N LEU A 33 -3.85 5.52 6.95
CA LEU A 33 -3.17 4.27 6.60
C LEU A 33 -3.21 3.24 7.74
N ALA A 34 -3.01 3.68 8.99
CA ALA A 34 -3.05 2.79 10.15
C ALA A 34 -4.44 2.18 10.37
N GLY A 35 -5.52 2.97 10.24
CA GLY A 35 -6.88 2.46 10.36
C GLY A 35 -7.27 1.49 9.24
N ALA A 36 -6.76 1.69 8.03
CA ALA A 36 -7.06 0.86 6.87
C ALA A 36 -6.24 -0.44 6.82
N ALA A 37 -4.90 -0.33 6.95
CA ALA A 37 -3.96 -1.42 6.72
C ALA A 37 -3.30 -1.99 7.98
N GLY A 38 -3.53 -1.38 9.15
CA GLY A 38 -2.95 -1.76 10.43
C GLY A 38 -1.72 -0.93 10.82
N GLU A 39 -1.43 -0.89 12.12
CA GLU A 39 -0.34 -0.08 12.69
C GLU A 39 1.04 -0.54 12.21
N PHE A 40 1.28 -1.85 12.07
CA PHE A 40 2.55 -2.34 11.55
C PHE A 40 2.91 -1.73 10.21
N LEU A 41 1.99 -1.80 9.24
CA LEU A 41 2.30 -1.37 7.88
C LEU A 41 2.50 0.14 7.83
N ALA A 42 1.69 0.88 8.60
CA ALA A 42 1.85 2.32 8.72
C ALA A 42 3.23 2.70 9.30
N ASN A 43 3.68 2.02 10.35
CA ASN A 43 4.99 2.23 10.95
C ASN A 43 6.13 1.79 10.01
N ASP A 44 5.98 0.65 9.34
CA ASP A 44 6.98 0.10 8.41
C ASP A 44 7.24 1.05 7.25
N ILE A 45 6.19 1.71 6.74
CA ILE A 45 6.26 2.73 5.70
C ILE A 45 6.75 4.07 6.23
N PHE A 46 6.36 4.44 7.45
CA PHE A 46 6.85 5.65 8.10
C PHE A 46 8.38 5.61 8.25
N ASP A 47 8.94 4.45 8.60
CA ASP A 47 10.38 4.21 8.71
C ASP A 47 11.10 4.04 7.34
N LEU A 48 10.44 4.31 6.20
CA LEU A 48 11.03 4.32 4.86
C LEU A 48 11.31 5.76 4.39
N ASP A 49 12.26 6.40 5.04
CA ASP A 49 12.77 7.74 4.72
C ASP A 49 14.30 7.73 4.53
N GLY A 50 14.86 8.89 4.15
CA GLY A 50 16.31 9.09 4.06
C GLY A 50 17.01 8.06 3.16
N ILE A 51 18.19 7.60 3.58
CA ILE A 51 18.93 6.54 2.88
C ILE A 51 18.60 5.17 3.48
N GLN A 52 18.21 4.24 2.61
CA GLN A 52 17.84 2.89 2.99
C GLN A 52 18.64 1.84 2.20
N PRO A 53 18.89 0.65 2.76
CA PRO A 53 18.63 0.29 4.16
C PRO A 53 19.59 1.00 5.13
N LEU A 54 19.12 1.31 6.33
CA LEU A 54 19.96 1.79 7.42
C LEU A 54 20.91 0.68 7.90
N GLU A 55 22.21 0.95 7.93
CA GLU A 55 23.25 0.03 8.39
C GLU A 55 23.82 0.45 9.75
N SER A 56 24.25 -0.50 10.57
CA SER A 56 24.86 -0.19 11.87
C SER A 56 26.15 0.60 11.71
N ALA A 57 26.87 0.42 10.59
CA ALA A 57 28.02 1.25 10.22
C ALA A 57 27.64 2.73 10.14
N VAL A 58 26.48 3.06 9.57
CA VAL A 58 25.98 4.45 9.46
C VAL A 58 25.55 4.96 10.84
N MET A 59 24.87 4.13 11.63
CA MET A 59 24.48 4.52 13.00
C MET A 59 25.66 4.91 13.89
N LYS A 60 26.81 4.24 13.74
CA LYS A 60 28.04 4.53 14.49
C LYS A 60 28.71 5.84 14.11
N LEU A 61 28.30 6.45 12.99
CA LEU A 61 28.78 7.76 12.56
C LEU A 61 27.96 8.91 13.14
N SER A 62 26.86 8.62 13.84
CA SER A 62 26.07 9.66 14.49
C SER A 62 26.83 10.27 15.66
N ASN A 63 26.89 11.60 15.66
CA ASN A 63 27.45 12.40 16.75
C ASN A 63 26.36 12.94 17.70
N GLU A 64 25.09 12.62 17.44
CA GLU A 64 23.93 13.09 18.18
C GLU A 64 23.17 11.90 18.78
N PHE A 65 22.71 12.05 20.02
CA PHE A 65 22.01 10.99 20.74
C PHE A 65 20.77 11.55 21.42
N PHE A 66 19.64 10.85 21.27
CA PHE A 66 18.40 11.13 21.99
C PHE A 66 18.10 9.93 22.88
N GLU A 67 17.99 10.16 24.19
CA GLU A 67 17.76 9.10 25.19
C GLU A 67 18.74 7.92 25.10
N GLY A 68 19.99 8.19 24.69
CA GLY A 68 21.04 7.18 24.54
C GLY A 68 21.00 6.39 23.23
N VAL A 69 20.10 6.72 22.31
CA VAL A 69 19.99 6.14 20.96
C VAL A 69 20.57 7.12 19.93
N PRO A 70 21.39 6.68 18.96
CA PRO A 70 21.93 7.56 17.93
C PRO A 70 20.80 8.16 17.09
N VAL A 71 20.84 9.47 16.88
CA VAL A 71 19.91 10.17 16.01
C VAL A 71 20.41 10.06 14.58
N ILE A 72 19.54 9.59 13.68
CA ILE A 72 19.80 9.53 12.24
C ILE A 72 18.85 10.48 11.57
N HIS A 73 19.40 11.50 10.93
CA HIS A 73 18.64 12.49 10.19
C HIS A 73 18.32 11.97 8.80
N VAL A 74 17.22 12.45 8.22
CA VAL A 74 16.84 12.16 6.83
C VAL A 74 17.96 12.60 5.89
N ASN A 75 18.50 13.80 6.12
CA ASN A 75 19.73 14.26 5.48
C ASN A 75 20.94 13.53 6.10
N PRO A 76 21.73 12.80 5.30
CA PRO A 76 22.90 12.07 5.82
C PRO A 76 23.97 13.04 6.34
N SER A 77 24.68 12.62 7.39
CA SER A 77 25.86 13.37 7.86
C SER A 77 26.99 13.33 6.84
N LYS A 78 27.98 14.23 6.99
CA LYS A 78 29.15 14.26 6.12
C LYS A 78 29.91 12.93 6.17
N GLU A 79 30.06 12.34 7.35
CA GLU A 79 30.74 11.07 7.54
C GLU A 79 30.00 9.92 6.83
N ALA A 80 28.66 9.93 6.85
CA ALA A 80 27.85 8.97 6.11
C ALA A 80 28.01 9.18 4.59
N ILE A 81 28.01 10.42 4.11
CA ILE A 81 28.30 10.75 2.71
C ILE A 81 29.68 10.24 2.28
N ASP A 82 30.72 10.47 3.08
CA ASP A 82 32.09 10.02 2.79
C ASP A 82 32.14 8.48 2.72
N LEU A 83 31.47 7.77 3.64
CA LEU A 83 31.31 6.31 3.58
C LEU A 83 30.67 5.85 2.26
N TYR A 84 29.59 6.51 1.82
CA TYR A 84 28.92 6.17 0.57
C TYR A 84 29.78 6.45 -0.66
N LYS A 85 30.56 7.54 -0.66
CA LYS A 85 31.52 7.88 -1.72
C LYS A 85 32.62 6.81 -1.82
N ASP A 86 33.21 6.45 -0.68
CA ASP A 86 34.29 5.45 -0.62
C ASP A 86 33.83 4.06 -1.09
N ARG A 87 32.57 3.69 -0.81
CA ARG A 87 31.97 2.43 -1.27
C ARG A 87 31.51 2.46 -2.74
N GLY A 88 31.46 3.64 -3.35
CA GLY A 88 30.96 3.82 -4.72
C GLY A 88 29.46 3.59 -4.82
N ASP A 89 28.70 4.05 -3.84
CA ASP A 89 27.25 3.88 -3.81
C ASP A 89 26.53 4.75 -4.85
N THR A 90 25.53 4.14 -5.49
CA THR A 90 24.49 4.84 -6.24
C THR A 90 23.14 4.61 -5.58
N PHE A 91 22.21 5.53 -5.82
CA PHE A 91 20.93 5.56 -5.13
C PHE A 91 19.78 5.64 -6.13
N GLN A 92 18.72 4.89 -5.85
CA GLN A 92 17.43 5.04 -6.52
C GLN A 92 16.47 5.75 -5.57
N MET A 93 15.93 6.90 -5.97
CA MET A 93 14.83 7.54 -5.24
C MET A 93 13.56 6.71 -5.44
N ILE A 94 12.97 6.23 -4.36
CA ILE A 94 11.75 5.41 -4.34
C ILE A 94 10.67 6.18 -3.60
N ASN A 95 9.55 6.41 -4.27
CA ASN A 95 8.37 7.03 -3.69
C ASN A 95 7.43 5.95 -3.17
N VAL A 96 6.98 6.08 -1.92
CA VAL A 96 5.85 5.33 -1.38
C VAL A 96 4.58 6.09 -1.73
N VAL A 97 3.80 5.52 -2.64
CA VAL A 97 2.61 6.15 -3.21
C VAL A 97 1.37 5.52 -2.60
N VAL A 98 0.49 6.34 -2.03
CA VAL A 98 -0.80 5.93 -1.47
C VAL A 98 -1.92 6.51 -2.32
N CYS A 99 -2.89 5.67 -2.68
CA CYS A 99 -4.08 6.09 -3.42
C CYS A 99 -5.31 5.98 -2.51
N CYS A 100 -6.19 6.98 -2.56
CA CYS A 100 -7.40 7.03 -1.72
C CYS A 100 -8.67 6.83 -2.57
N HIS A 101 -9.63 6.07 -2.06
CA HIS A 101 -10.86 5.74 -2.80
C HIS A 101 -12.02 6.68 -2.46
N SER A 102 -12.05 7.22 -1.23
CA SER A 102 -13.05 8.17 -0.76
C SER A 102 -12.47 9.04 0.37
N PHE A 103 -13.28 10.01 0.81
CA PHE A 103 -12.95 10.93 1.88
C PHE A 103 -14.06 10.94 2.92
N GLU A 104 -13.69 10.89 4.19
CA GLU A 104 -14.62 10.80 5.31
C GLU A 104 -14.26 11.82 6.39
N ARG A 105 -15.26 12.49 6.96
CA ARG A 105 -15.05 13.41 8.09
C ARG A 105 -15.23 12.66 9.40
N ARG A 106 -14.21 12.68 10.26
CA ARG A 106 -14.23 12.13 11.62
C ARG A 106 -13.75 13.19 12.59
N ASN A 107 -14.57 13.49 13.62
CA ASN A 107 -14.23 14.47 14.66
C ASN A 107 -13.74 15.82 14.10
N GLY A 108 -14.38 16.33 13.05
CA GLY A 108 -14.06 17.61 12.41
C GLY A 108 -12.91 17.57 11.40
N LYS A 109 -12.09 16.51 11.37
CA LYS A 109 -10.98 16.34 10.42
C LYS A 109 -11.39 15.50 9.20
N LEU A 110 -10.86 15.84 8.03
CA LEU A 110 -11.06 15.08 6.81
C LEU A 110 -9.97 14.01 6.66
N TYR A 111 -10.39 12.79 6.35
CA TYR A 111 -9.51 11.65 6.13
C TYR A 111 -9.70 11.10 4.72
N GLY A 112 -8.60 10.92 3.99
CA GLY A 112 -8.56 10.11 2.77
C GLY A 112 -8.43 8.64 3.15
N LEU A 113 -9.31 7.81 2.60
CA LEU A 113 -9.36 6.38 2.87
C LEU A 113 -8.53 5.60 1.83
N PRO A 114 -7.40 4.98 2.23
CA PRO A 114 -6.52 4.28 1.30
C PRO A 114 -7.16 3.04 0.69
N TYR A 115 -6.89 2.78 -0.59
CA TYR A 115 -7.17 1.49 -1.22
C TYR A 115 -5.92 0.82 -1.80
N HIS A 116 -4.80 1.54 -1.91
CA HIS A 116 -3.58 1.00 -2.48
C HIS A 116 -2.34 1.71 -1.98
N VAL A 117 -1.29 0.94 -1.74
CA VAL A 117 0.07 1.38 -1.44
C VAL A 117 1.04 0.69 -2.38
N SER A 118 1.89 1.47 -3.03
CA SER A 118 2.92 0.98 -3.95
C SER A 118 4.24 1.72 -3.79
N LEU A 119 5.31 1.03 -4.16
CA LEU A 119 6.62 1.63 -4.37
C LEU A 119 6.76 2.00 -5.84
N TYR A 120 7.25 3.20 -6.10
CA TYR A 120 7.46 3.71 -7.45
C TYR A 120 8.83 4.39 -7.57
N PRO A 121 9.75 3.90 -8.42
CA PRO A 121 11.06 4.52 -8.56
C PRO A 121 10.96 5.81 -9.37
N ALA A 122 11.67 6.84 -8.95
CA ALA A 122 11.94 7.99 -9.81
C ALA A 122 12.61 7.50 -11.10
N GLN A 123 12.31 8.14 -12.22
CA GLN A 123 12.71 7.64 -13.52
C GLN A 123 13.16 8.76 -14.47
N LYS A 124 14.07 8.39 -15.38
CA LYS A 124 14.57 9.26 -16.44
C LYS A 124 14.50 8.47 -17.75
N LYS A 125 13.72 8.96 -18.72
CA LYS A 125 13.52 8.30 -20.02
C LYS A 125 13.00 6.86 -19.93
N GLY A 126 12.03 6.59 -19.03
CA GLY A 126 11.37 5.29 -18.95
C GLY A 126 12.12 4.21 -18.14
N VAL A 127 13.27 4.55 -17.55
CA VAL A 127 14.05 3.65 -16.70
C VAL A 127 14.27 4.25 -15.32
N PRO A 128 14.38 3.42 -14.25
CA PRO A 128 14.70 3.92 -12.92
C PRO A 128 15.96 4.78 -12.94
N ALA A 129 15.85 5.98 -12.38
CA ALA A 129 16.96 6.93 -12.30
C ALA A 129 17.91 6.52 -11.17
N GLU A 130 19.20 6.76 -11.40
CA GLU A 130 20.23 6.57 -10.38
C GLU A 130 21.02 7.86 -10.21
N VAL A 131 21.36 8.14 -8.96
CA VAL A 131 22.17 9.29 -8.54
C VAL A 131 23.35 8.79 -7.71
N ASN A 132 24.44 9.54 -7.66
CA ASN A 132 25.62 9.19 -6.85
C ASN A 132 25.57 9.89 -5.48
N ALA A 133 26.50 9.56 -4.60
CA ALA A 133 26.61 10.18 -3.28
C ALA A 133 26.83 11.70 -3.32
N GLU A 134 27.52 12.22 -4.34
CA GLU A 134 27.70 13.67 -4.54
C GLU A 134 26.37 14.38 -4.79
N TRP A 135 25.46 13.76 -5.54
CA TRP A 135 24.13 14.32 -5.74
C TRP A 135 23.34 14.33 -4.43
N ILE A 136 23.42 13.24 -3.63
CA ILE A 136 22.75 13.14 -2.33
C ILE A 136 23.24 14.22 -1.36
N GLU A 137 24.54 14.50 -1.34
CA GLU A 137 25.14 15.59 -0.53
C GLU A 137 24.58 16.98 -0.86
N ASN A 138 24.11 17.19 -2.09
CA ASN A 138 23.68 18.50 -2.58
C ASN A 138 22.16 18.68 -2.64
N ILE A 139 21.38 17.64 -2.35
CA ILE A 139 19.92 17.76 -2.24
C ILE A 139 19.51 17.81 -0.77
N ASP A 140 18.51 18.62 -0.49
CA ASP A 140 17.83 18.57 0.80
C ASP A 140 16.73 17.51 0.75
N LEU A 141 17.00 16.39 1.40
CA LEU A 141 16.10 15.24 1.45
C LEU A 141 14.86 15.52 2.29
N GLU A 142 14.96 16.34 3.34
CA GLU A 142 13.81 16.72 4.18
C GLU A 142 12.80 17.51 3.35
N ASN A 143 13.27 18.50 2.58
CA ASN A 143 12.41 19.25 1.67
C ASN A 143 11.76 18.37 0.59
N ALA A 144 12.43 17.30 0.16
CA ALA A 144 11.85 16.35 -0.79
C ALA A 144 10.69 15.54 -0.17
N LEU A 145 10.72 15.30 1.16
CA LEU A 145 9.65 14.63 1.91
C LEU A 145 8.47 15.55 2.21
N ASP A 146 8.74 16.80 2.57
CA ASP A 146 7.70 17.76 3.00
C ASP A 146 6.84 18.31 1.85
N GLY A 147 7.26 18.14 0.60
CA GLY A 147 6.68 18.82 -0.57
C GLY A 147 5.26 18.43 -0.98
N GLN A 148 4.53 17.60 -0.21
CA GLN A 148 3.17 17.11 -0.52
C GLN A 148 2.99 16.75 -2.00
N SER A 149 3.92 15.95 -2.51
CA SER A 149 3.96 15.61 -3.93
C SER A 149 2.86 14.61 -4.28
N GLN A 150 2.42 14.65 -5.55
CA GLN A 150 1.41 13.73 -6.05
C GLN A 150 1.64 13.39 -7.52
N TYR A 151 1.20 12.18 -7.90
CA TYR A 151 1.02 11.79 -9.29
C TYR A 151 -0.44 12.00 -9.70
N ILE A 152 -0.66 12.76 -10.76
CA ILE A 152 -1.97 12.94 -11.40
C ILE A 152 -2.05 11.99 -12.60
N GLY A 153 -3.05 11.10 -12.65
CA GLY A 153 -3.14 10.05 -13.67
C GLY A 153 -2.35 8.79 -13.31
N TYR A 154 -2.16 8.52 -12.02
CA TYR A 154 -1.49 7.33 -11.50
C TYR A 154 -2.45 6.14 -11.47
N ASN A 155 -2.15 5.08 -12.22
CA ASN A 155 -2.89 3.83 -12.12
C ASN A 155 -2.06 2.78 -11.36
N PRO A 156 -2.43 2.43 -10.12
CA PRO A 156 -1.69 1.42 -9.34
C PRO A 156 -1.77 0.00 -9.94
N PHE A 157 -2.77 -0.27 -10.79
CA PHE A 157 -2.99 -1.58 -11.43
C PHE A 157 -2.23 -1.72 -12.76
N SER A 158 -1.51 -0.70 -13.20
CA SER A 158 -0.75 -0.71 -14.45
C SER A 158 0.60 0.02 -14.31
N LYS A 159 1.29 0.27 -15.42
CA LYS A 159 2.51 1.09 -15.44
C LYS A 159 2.23 2.57 -15.71
N ALA A 160 0.95 2.95 -15.82
CA ALA A 160 0.57 4.30 -16.17
C ALA A 160 0.73 5.25 -14.97
N PHE A 161 1.41 6.36 -15.22
CA PHE A 161 1.46 7.51 -14.32
C PHE A 161 1.47 8.74 -15.23
N GLY A 162 0.63 9.71 -14.92
CA GLY A 162 0.57 10.95 -15.69
C GLY A 162 1.65 11.92 -15.23
N ILE A 163 1.24 13.00 -14.60
CA ILE A 163 2.10 14.13 -14.27
C ILE A 163 2.56 14.04 -12.81
N TYR A 164 3.87 14.23 -12.58
CA TYR A 164 4.39 14.54 -11.25
C TYR A 164 4.11 16.01 -10.93
N ALA A 165 3.49 16.26 -9.79
CA ALA A 165 3.18 17.59 -9.30
C ALA A 165 3.72 17.76 -7.88
N GLY A 166 4.68 18.67 -7.69
CA GLY A 166 5.15 19.07 -6.38
C GLY A 166 4.31 20.22 -5.79
N GLY A 167 4.24 20.32 -4.46
CA GLY A 167 3.75 21.51 -3.76
C GLY A 167 2.23 21.73 -3.80
N GLY A 168 1.42 20.69 -3.57
CA GLY A 168 -0.04 20.84 -3.42
C GLY A 168 -0.73 21.45 -4.66
N MET A 169 -0.20 21.20 -5.86
CA MET A 169 -0.77 21.78 -7.09
C MET A 169 -2.27 21.46 -7.23
N PRO A 170 -3.09 22.43 -7.67
CA PRO A 170 -4.51 22.21 -7.88
C PRO A 170 -4.75 21.08 -8.88
N VAL A 171 -5.50 20.08 -8.47
CA VAL A 171 -5.94 19.00 -9.36
C VAL A 171 -7.10 19.51 -10.22
N SER A 172 -7.08 19.19 -11.51
CA SER A 172 -8.14 19.62 -12.43
C SER A 172 -9.50 19.04 -12.04
N LYS A 173 -10.59 19.79 -12.26
CA LYS A 173 -11.99 19.38 -11.97
C LYS A 173 -12.51 18.17 -12.78
N ASN A 174 -11.65 17.53 -13.57
CA ASN A 174 -12.00 16.36 -14.37
C ASN A 174 -11.14 15.13 -14.00
N THR A 175 -10.20 15.25 -13.07
CA THR A 175 -9.31 14.15 -12.67
C THR A 175 -10.04 13.24 -11.68
N CYS A 176 -10.11 11.95 -12.01
CA CYS A 176 -10.64 10.94 -11.12
C CYS A 176 -9.76 10.81 -9.87
N SER A 177 -10.34 10.85 -8.68
CA SER A 177 -9.60 10.65 -7.42
C SER A 177 -8.93 9.28 -7.36
N ASP A 178 -9.48 8.27 -8.04
CA ASP A 178 -8.89 6.94 -8.24
C ASP A 178 -7.62 6.90 -9.11
N THR A 179 -7.16 8.05 -9.61
CA THR A 179 -5.89 8.18 -10.34
C THR A 179 -4.95 9.18 -9.71
N ILE A 180 -5.13 9.49 -8.43
CA ILE A 180 -4.26 10.39 -7.69
C ILE A 180 -3.45 9.56 -6.70
N GLY A 181 -2.15 9.50 -6.96
CA GLY A 181 -1.18 8.85 -6.08
C GLY A 181 -0.49 9.88 -5.22
N PHE A 182 -0.78 9.91 -3.93
CA PHE A 182 -0.16 10.80 -2.95
C PHE A 182 1.18 10.23 -2.50
N PHE A 183 2.21 11.07 -2.43
CA PHE A 183 3.50 10.66 -1.91
C PHE A 183 3.38 10.67 -0.40
N TYR A 184 3.38 9.48 0.18
CA TYR A 184 3.27 9.31 1.62
C TYR A 184 4.65 9.33 2.28
N ASN A 185 5.67 8.81 1.59
CA ASN A 185 7.07 8.89 1.99
C ASN A 185 7.98 8.74 0.76
N THR A 186 9.26 9.08 0.90
CA THR A 186 10.29 8.85 -0.13
C THR A 186 11.58 8.40 0.54
N TYR A 187 12.28 7.44 -0.06
CA TYR A 187 13.60 7.02 0.41
C TYR A 187 14.56 6.81 -0.75
N PHE A 188 15.85 6.78 -0.42
CA PHE A 188 16.94 6.58 -1.36
C PHE A 188 17.55 5.21 -1.13
N LEU A 189 17.26 4.30 -2.05
CA LEU A 189 17.75 2.93 -2.00
C LEU A 189 19.21 2.88 -2.45
N SER A 190 20.13 2.60 -1.52
CA SER A 190 21.54 2.38 -1.84
C SER A 190 21.75 1.10 -2.67
N SER A 191 22.67 1.20 -3.63
CA SER A 191 23.14 0.11 -4.48
C SER A 191 23.91 -0.97 -3.74
N ASN A 192 24.65 -0.57 -2.71
CA ASN A 192 25.52 -1.45 -1.94
C ASN A 192 25.14 -1.34 -0.48
N TYR A 193 25.09 -2.48 0.20
CA TYR A 193 24.92 -2.56 1.64
C TYR A 193 25.25 -3.98 2.08
N VAL A 194 25.67 -4.13 3.33
CA VAL A 194 25.96 -5.41 3.95
C VAL A 194 24.69 -5.90 4.62
N LYS A 195 24.04 -6.93 4.06
CA LYS A 195 22.78 -7.48 4.57
C LYS A 195 22.79 -7.84 6.05
N SER A 196 23.92 -8.30 6.58
CA SER A 196 24.07 -8.65 8.00
C SER A 196 24.23 -7.43 8.91
N ASP A 197 24.52 -6.25 8.35
CA ASP A 197 24.69 -4.98 9.07
C ASP A 197 23.45 -4.10 9.04
N VAL A 198 22.42 -4.47 8.26
CA VAL A 198 21.16 -3.73 8.20
C VAL A 198 20.43 -3.79 9.54
N CYS A 199 20.03 -2.62 10.01
CA CYS A 199 19.26 -2.41 11.22
C CYS A 199 17.76 -2.58 10.94
N ASP A 200 17.05 -3.16 11.91
CA ASP A 200 15.59 -3.23 11.82
C ASP A 200 14.96 -1.98 12.43
N PRO A 201 13.82 -1.52 11.93
CA PRO A 201 13.12 -0.39 12.53
C PRO A 201 12.58 -0.73 13.92
N GLY A 202 12.80 0.19 14.86
CA GLY A 202 12.42 0.03 16.27
C GLY A 202 10.92 -0.10 16.49
N LEU A 203 10.12 0.73 15.80
CA LEU A 203 8.65 0.73 15.94
C LEU A 203 8.06 -0.62 15.52
N CYS A 204 8.45 -1.14 14.36
CA CYS A 204 7.98 -2.44 13.88
C CYS A 204 8.48 -3.61 14.72
N THR A 205 9.77 -3.63 15.09
CA THR A 205 10.32 -4.74 15.90
C THR A 205 9.73 -4.81 17.29
N SER A 206 9.34 -3.68 17.89
CA SER A 206 8.61 -3.67 19.17
C SER A 206 7.28 -4.40 19.10
N LEU A 207 6.59 -4.35 17.95
CA LEU A 207 5.32 -5.04 17.71
C LEU A 207 5.48 -6.54 17.44
N LEU A 208 6.68 -7.01 17.08
CA LEU A 208 6.98 -8.43 16.86
C LEU A 208 7.36 -9.19 18.14
N GLY A 209 7.64 -8.47 19.24
CA GLY A 209 8.20 -9.02 20.47
C GLY A 209 9.54 -9.74 20.25
N ASP A 210 9.87 -10.68 21.13
CA ASP A 210 11.18 -11.39 21.12
C ASP A 210 11.28 -12.51 20.06
N SER A 211 10.36 -12.57 19.09
CA SER A 211 10.29 -13.66 18.11
C SER A 211 11.33 -13.50 17.00
N LYS A 212 12.53 -14.06 17.21
CA LYS A 212 13.60 -14.14 16.19
C LYS A 212 13.11 -14.68 14.83
N GLY A 213 12.11 -15.57 14.86
CA GLY A 213 11.50 -16.12 13.66
C GLY A 213 10.69 -15.09 12.87
N MET A 214 9.90 -14.26 13.56
CA MET A 214 9.15 -13.16 12.92
C MET A 214 10.09 -12.10 12.39
N THR A 215 11.07 -11.67 13.20
CA THR A 215 12.09 -10.70 12.78
C THR A 215 12.80 -11.18 11.51
N GLY A 216 13.14 -12.47 11.43
CA GLY A 216 13.74 -13.05 10.23
C GLY A 216 12.83 -13.05 9.00
N ASP A 217 11.52 -13.29 9.16
CA ASP A 217 10.55 -13.25 8.06
C ASP A 217 10.31 -11.80 7.59
N TYR A 218 10.20 -10.86 8.53
CA TYR A 218 10.09 -9.43 8.28
C TYR A 218 11.32 -8.88 7.54
N ARG A 219 12.54 -9.19 7.99
CA ARG A 219 13.78 -8.81 7.29
C ARG A 219 13.80 -9.31 5.84
N LYS A 220 13.45 -10.57 5.62
CA LYS A 220 13.38 -11.15 4.26
C LYS A 220 12.40 -10.39 3.38
N PHE A 221 11.25 -10.02 3.94
CA PHE A 221 10.27 -9.20 3.24
C PHE A 221 10.87 -7.85 2.83
N ARG A 222 11.42 -7.06 3.77
CA ARG A 222 12.06 -5.76 3.46
C ARG A 222 13.14 -5.90 2.38
N PHE A 223 14.01 -6.90 2.47
CA PHE A 223 15.03 -7.16 1.44
C PHE A 223 14.46 -7.50 0.06
N SER A 224 13.34 -8.23 0.02
CA SER A 224 12.73 -8.66 -1.24
C SER A 224 11.85 -7.59 -1.89
N ARG A 225 11.33 -6.64 -1.09
CA ARG A 225 10.37 -5.63 -1.51
C ARG A 225 10.97 -4.22 -1.50
N TYR A 226 11.35 -3.70 -0.34
CA TYR A 226 11.84 -2.32 -0.18
C TYR A 226 13.28 -2.14 -0.64
N PHE A 227 14.15 -3.11 -0.34
CA PHE A 227 15.60 -2.98 -0.58
C PHE A 227 16.08 -3.71 -1.83
N LYS A 228 15.15 -4.10 -2.70
CA LYS A 228 15.44 -4.68 -4.00
C LYS A 228 15.49 -3.57 -5.06
N ARG A 229 16.64 -3.44 -5.73
CA ARG A 229 16.80 -2.46 -6.81
C ARG A 229 15.75 -2.65 -7.91
N PHE A 230 15.18 -1.53 -8.34
CA PHE A 230 14.26 -1.48 -9.45
C PHE A 230 15.02 -1.64 -10.76
N LYS A 231 14.59 -2.61 -11.57
CA LYS A 231 15.09 -2.83 -12.94
C LYS A 231 14.14 -2.28 -14.01
N SER A 232 12.95 -1.84 -13.59
CA SER A 232 11.90 -1.28 -14.44
C SER A 232 11.06 -0.31 -13.61
N VAL A 233 10.31 0.55 -14.28
CA VAL A 233 9.41 1.54 -13.65
C VAL A 233 8.03 0.98 -13.30
N ALA A 234 7.87 -0.34 -13.25
CA ALA A 234 6.62 -0.95 -12.82
C ALA A 234 6.44 -0.74 -11.31
N PRO A 235 5.27 -0.27 -10.85
CA PRO A 235 5.00 -0.16 -9.42
C PRO A 235 5.07 -1.54 -8.76
N ILE A 236 5.58 -1.58 -7.53
CA ILE A 236 5.52 -2.77 -6.68
C ILE A 236 4.44 -2.53 -5.64
N LYS A 237 3.32 -3.26 -5.74
CA LYS A 237 2.27 -3.24 -4.72
C LYS A 237 2.83 -3.74 -3.39
N VAL A 238 2.52 -2.99 -2.33
CA VAL A 238 2.79 -3.34 -0.93
C VAL A 238 1.51 -3.87 -0.28
N TRP A 239 0.39 -3.18 -0.50
CA TRP A 239 -0.93 -3.50 0.04
C TRP A 239 -2.02 -2.81 -0.80
N GLY A 240 -3.23 -3.34 -0.81
CA GLY A 240 -4.35 -2.72 -1.51
C GLY A 240 -5.14 -3.66 -2.41
N CYS A 241 -6.19 -3.13 -3.04
CA CYS A 241 -6.95 -3.83 -4.08
C CYS A 241 -6.05 -4.35 -5.21
N ASP A 242 -6.51 -5.40 -5.87
CA ASP A 242 -5.79 -6.10 -6.94
C ASP A 242 -6.30 -5.71 -8.33
N SER A 243 -7.50 -5.15 -8.39
CA SER A 243 -8.16 -4.82 -9.65
C SER A 243 -9.04 -3.56 -9.57
N PRO A 244 -9.33 -2.93 -10.73
CA PRO A 244 -10.31 -1.86 -10.80
C PRO A 244 -11.72 -2.23 -10.33
N ILE A 245 -12.16 -3.47 -10.54
CA ILE A 245 -13.52 -3.89 -10.11
C ILE A 245 -13.64 -3.92 -8.59
N GLU A 246 -12.62 -4.39 -7.88
CA GLU A 246 -12.58 -4.27 -6.42
C GLU A 246 -12.66 -2.80 -5.99
N LEU A 247 -11.87 -1.92 -6.61
CA LEU A 247 -11.91 -0.49 -6.31
C LEU A 247 -13.31 0.11 -6.52
N PHE A 248 -13.97 -0.19 -7.63
CA PHE A 248 -15.31 0.33 -7.90
C PHE A 248 -16.33 -0.13 -6.87
N LEU A 249 -16.27 -1.40 -6.45
CA LEU A 249 -17.14 -1.93 -5.40
C LEU A 249 -16.82 -1.28 -4.04
N LEU A 250 -15.55 -1.11 -3.69
CA LEU A 250 -15.11 -0.45 -2.46
C LEU A 250 -15.61 0.99 -2.38
N GLN A 251 -15.51 1.75 -3.49
CA GLN A 251 -16.03 3.11 -3.57
C GLN A 251 -17.54 3.15 -3.33
N ALA A 252 -18.29 2.25 -3.96
CA ALA A 252 -19.74 2.18 -3.79
C ALA A 252 -20.14 1.75 -2.37
N MET A 253 -19.45 0.78 -1.78
CA MET A 253 -19.65 0.37 -0.39
C MET A 253 -19.44 1.54 0.58
N SER A 254 -18.37 2.33 0.38
CA SER A 254 -18.09 3.51 1.19
C SER A 254 -19.23 4.55 1.13
N GLN A 255 -19.85 4.76 -0.04
CA GLN A 255 -21.01 5.66 -0.16
C GLN A 255 -22.25 5.18 0.60
N LEU A 256 -22.37 3.87 0.86
CA LEU A 256 -23.46 3.28 1.63
C LEU A 256 -23.13 3.14 3.13
N GLY A 257 -21.97 3.67 3.56
CA GLY A 257 -21.46 3.57 4.93
C GLY A 257 -20.91 2.20 5.30
N LEU A 258 -20.55 1.38 4.30
CA LEU A 258 -19.92 0.08 4.50
C LEU A 258 -18.40 0.22 4.44
N ASN A 259 -17.72 -0.19 5.51
CA ASN A 259 -16.27 -0.04 5.66
C ASN A 259 -15.60 -1.40 5.91
N PRO A 260 -15.49 -2.26 4.87
CA PRO A 260 -14.81 -3.53 5.03
C PRO A 260 -13.29 -3.35 5.14
N LYS A 261 -12.62 -4.34 5.73
CA LYS A 261 -11.18 -4.53 5.56
C LYS A 261 -10.91 -5.12 4.19
N ILE A 262 -9.83 -4.70 3.52
CA ILE A 262 -9.47 -5.20 2.19
C ILE A 262 -8.38 -6.27 2.28
N GLN A 263 -8.36 -7.22 1.34
CA GLN A 263 -7.34 -8.27 1.20
C GLN A 263 -7.08 -9.05 2.52
N MET A 264 -8.15 -9.66 3.04
CA MET A 264 -8.12 -10.35 4.34
C MET A 264 -7.69 -11.81 4.19
N LEU A 265 -6.58 -12.18 4.82
CA LEU A 265 -6.11 -13.56 4.93
C LEU A 265 -6.92 -14.32 5.98
N ILE A 266 -7.53 -15.45 5.61
CA ILE A 266 -8.41 -16.23 6.50
C ILE A 266 -7.83 -17.63 6.74
N TYR A 267 -7.73 -18.04 8.01
CA TYR A 267 -7.13 -19.31 8.42
C TYR A 267 -8.15 -20.37 8.89
N PRO A 268 -7.78 -21.67 8.83
CA PRO A 268 -8.62 -22.77 9.33
C PRO A 268 -8.95 -22.73 10.82
N ASP A 269 -8.18 -22.01 11.63
CA ASP A 269 -8.43 -21.81 13.05
C ASP A 269 -9.34 -20.60 13.34
N GLY A 270 -9.84 -19.94 12.28
CA GLY A 270 -10.69 -18.76 12.39
C GLY A 270 -9.94 -17.44 12.55
N SER A 271 -8.60 -17.47 12.66
CA SER A 271 -7.81 -16.23 12.69
C SER A 271 -7.85 -15.53 11.32
N VAL A 272 -7.85 -14.19 11.35
CA VAL A 272 -7.91 -13.34 10.17
C VAL A 272 -6.90 -12.20 10.27
N PHE A 273 -6.27 -11.84 9.15
CA PHE A 273 -5.25 -10.79 9.11
C PHE A 273 -5.33 -9.97 7.82
N PRO A 274 -5.38 -8.62 7.89
CA PRO A 274 -5.54 -7.75 6.71
C PRO A 274 -4.25 -7.59 5.89
N SER A 275 -3.14 -8.16 6.36
CA SER A 275 -1.85 -8.15 5.69
C SER A 275 -0.92 -9.22 6.27
N LEU A 276 0.16 -9.52 5.56
CA LEU A 276 1.26 -10.35 6.07
C LEU A 276 1.92 -9.72 7.31
N GLN A 277 2.00 -8.39 7.34
CA GLN A 277 2.56 -7.64 8.45
C GLN A 277 1.74 -7.84 9.74
N SER A 278 0.41 -7.73 9.62
CA SER A 278 -0.50 -7.98 10.75
C SER A 278 -0.48 -9.44 11.22
N MET A 279 -0.17 -10.40 10.35
CA MET A 279 0.08 -11.77 10.79
C MET A 279 1.28 -11.87 11.74
N TRP A 280 2.37 -11.15 11.44
CA TRP A 280 3.56 -11.19 12.29
C TRP A 280 3.32 -10.56 13.65
N GLU A 281 2.56 -9.46 13.72
CA GLU A 281 2.07 -8.89 15.00
C GLU A 281 1.27 -9.91 15.81
N GLY A 282 0.42 -10.69 15.13
CA GLY A 282 -0.32 -11.81 15.73
C GLY A 282 0.54 -13.03 16.10
N GLY A 283 1.87 -12.95 15.94
CA GLY A 283 2.81 -14.04 16.23
C GLY A 283 2.83 -15.17 15.19
N ILE A 284 2.26 -14.94 14.00
CA ILE A 284 2.09 -15.95 12.96
C ILE A 284 3.21 -15.87 11.91
N ARG A 285 4.02 -16.93 11.83
CA ARG A 285 5.09 -17.12 10.83
C ARG A 285 4.57 -17.07 9.38
N THR A 286 5.38 -16.53 8.46
CA THR A 286 5.09 -16.56 7.00
C THR A 286 4.87 -17.97 6.46
N SER A 287 5.49 -19.00 7.06
CA SER A 287 5.29 -20.40 6.65
C SER A 287 3.82 -20.85 6.75
N ARG A 288 3.01 -20.21 7.60
CA ARG A 288 1.58 -20.48 7.71
C ARG A 288 0.78 -19.96 6.52
N LEU A 289 1.29 -19.06 5.66
CA LEU A 289 0.61 -18.64 4.43
C LEU A 289 0.19 -19.83 3.55
N SER A 290 0.99 -20.90 3.54
CA SER A 290 0.65 -22.15 2.83
C SER A 290 -0.61 -22.87 3.33
N LYS A 291 -1.17 -22.44 4.46
CA LYS A 291 -2.30 -23.07 5.17
C LYS A 291 -3.54 -22.19 5.22
N ILE A 292 -3.55 -21.04 4.55
CA ILE A 292 -4.75 -20.20 4.48
C ILE A 292 -5.91 -20.97 3.84
N ILE A 293 -7.13 -20.66 4.24
CA ILE A 293 -8.31 -21.05 3.47
C ILE A 293 -8.31 -20.26 2.16
N THR A 294 -8.22 -18.93 2.28
CA THR A 294 -8.27 -17.98 1.17
C THR A 294 -7.81 -16.59 1.62
N GLU A 295 -7.57 -15.72 0.64
CA GLU A 295 -7.56 -14.26 0.80
C GLU A 295 -8.89 -13.75 0.24
N ALA A 296 -9.62 -12.95 1.01
CA ALA A 296 -10.89 -12.35 0.60
C ALA A 296 -10.67 -10.89 0.19
N ASP A 297 -11.30 -10.45 -0.90
CA ASP A 297 -11.13 -9.08 -1.39
C ASP A 297 -11.63 -8.06 -0.37
N PHE A 298 -12.77 -8.37 0.27
CA PHE A 298 -13.32 -7.58 1.37
C PHE A 298 -13.76 -8.47 2.53
N PHE A 299 -13.63 -7.97 3.75
CA PHE A 299 -14.07 -8.67 4.95
C PHE A 299 -14.71 -7.72 5.97
N PHE A 300 -15.89 -8.12 6.45
CA PHE A 300 -16.62 -7.45 7.52
C PHE A 300 -16.41 -8.21 8.83
N GLU A 301 -15.56 -7.68 9.71
CA GLU A 301 -15.06 -8.40 10.88
C GLU A 301 -16.15 -8.71 11.92
N ASN A 302 -17.09 -7.80 12.11
CA ASN A 302 -18.17 -7.93 13.10
C ASN A 302 -19.23 -8.92 12.62
N GLU A 303 -19.59 -8.84 11.34
CA GLU A 303 -20.62 -9.65 10.70
C GLU A 303 -20.10 -11.02 10.25
N LYS A 304 -18.77 -11.23 10.28
CA LYS A 304 -18.07 -12.43 9.79
C LYS A 304 -18.46 -12.77 8.35
N ILE A 305 -18.35 -11.77 7.48
CA ILE A 305 -18.66 -11.91 6.05
C ILE A 305 -17.41 -11.66 5.21
N ALA A 306 -17.09 -12.62 4.34
CA ALA A 306 -16.08 -12.49 3.29
C ALA A 306 -16.74 -12.22 1.94
N ILE A 307 -16.26 -11.21 1.22
CA ILE A 307 -16.72 -10.86 -0.12
C ILE A 307 -15.61 -11.18 -1.13
N PHE A 308 -15.99 -11.80 -2.24
CA PHE A 308 -15.11 -12.08 -3.38
C PHE A 308 -15.63 -11.41 -4.65
N CYS A 309 -14.72 -10.78 -5.41
CA CYS A 309 -14.96 -10.13 -6.68
C CYS A 309 -14.54 -11.06 -7.82
N ASP A 310 -15.49 -11.85 -8.32
CA ASP A 310 -15.21 -12.86 -9.33
C ASP A 310 -15.16 -12.22 -10.72
N SER A 311 -13.97 -12.13 -11.32
CA SER A 311 -13.86 -11.68 -12.71
C SER A 311 -14.51 -12.69 -13.67
N VAL A 312 -15.22 -12.18 -14.70
CA VAL A 312 -15.99 -13.00 -15.65
C VAL A 312 -15.11 -14.03 -16.40
N ALA A 313 -13.81 -13.77 -16.51
CA ALA A 313 -12.87 -14.60 -17.26
C ALA A 313 -12.44 -15.88 -16.52
N HIS A 314 -12.71 -16.04 -15.22
CA HIS A 314 -12.05 -17.04 -14.39
C HIS A 314 -12.95 -18.01 -13.59
N HIS A 315 -14.28 -18.01 -13.78
CA HIS A 315 -15.18 -18.85 -12.96
C HIS A 315 -16.28 -19.61 -13.74
N THR A 316 -16.04 -19.90 -15.02
CA THR A 316 -17.02 -20.68 -15.82
C THR A 316 -16.75 -22.17 -15.85
N SER A 317 -15.54 -22.62 -15.48
CA SER A 317 -15.19 -24.05 -15.50
C SER A 317 -15.79 -24.79 -14.30
N ALA A 318 -15.99 -26.11 -14.43
CA ALA A 318 -16.46 -26.94 -13.33
C ALA A 318 -15.44 -27.03 -12.18
N GLU A 319 -14.15 -26.92 -12.50
CA GLU A 319 -13.05 -26.98 -11.52
C GLU A 319 -13.01 -25.72 -10.65
N ASP A 320 -13.18 -24.53 -11.25
CA ASP A 320 -13.20 -23.27 -10.51
C ASP A 320 -14.40 -23.23 -9.54
N LYS A 321 -15.58 -23.65 -10.00
CA LYS A 321 -16.78 -23.76 -9.16
C LYS A 321 -16.60 -24.74 -8.01
N ALA A 322 -15.93 -25.87 -8.24
CA ALA A 322 -15.64 -26.84 -7.18
C ALA A 322 -14.64 -26.28 -6.15
N LYS A 323 -13.63 -25.52 -6.61
CA LYS A 323 -12.68 -24.83 -5.74
C LYS A 323 -13.37 -23.76 -4.89
N ASP A 324 -14.22 -22.95 -5.50
CA ASP A 324 -14.98 -21.90 -4.82
C ASP A 324 -15.92 -22.49 -3.77
N SER A 325 -16.69 -23.53 -4.12
CA SER A 325 -17.54 -24.25 -3.17
C SER A 325 -16.73 -24.85 -2.01
N THR A 326 -15.52 -25.34 -2.27
CA THR A 326 -14.63 -25.87 -1.22
C THR A 326 -14.17 -24.77 -0.27
N ILE A 327 -13.90 -23.57 -0.78
CA ILE A 327 -13.57 -22.39 0.04
C ILE A 327 -14.78 -22.01 0.89
N ASP A 328 -15.96 -21.90 0.29
CA ASP A 328 -17.21 -21.55 0.97
C ASP A 328 -17.52 -22.54 2.11
N ASP A 329 -17.38 -23.84 1.87
CA ASP A 329 -17.56 -24.87 2.90
C ASP A 329 -16.55 -24.75 4.05
N LYS A 330 -15.29 -24.38 3.76
CA LYS A 330 -14.27 -24.17 4.79
C LYS A 330 -14.55 -22.91 5.61
N LEU A 331 -15.00 -21.83 4.97
CA LEU A 331 -15.39 -20.59 5.66
C LEU A 331 -16.62 -20.81 6.55
N ASN A 332 -17.65 -21.48 6.03
CA ASN A 332 -18.85 -21.80 6.79
C ASN A 332 -18.55 -22.62 8.05
N LYS A 333 -17.60 -23.57 7.98
CA LYS A 333 -17.16 -24.38 9.14
C LYS A 333 -16.55 -23.56 10.28
N ILE A 334 -15.96 -22.41 9.97
CA ILE A 334 -15.39 -21.48 10.97
C ILE A 334 -16.33 -20.31 11.27
N GLY A 335 -17.59 -20.38 10.82
CA GLY A 335 -18.60 -19.37 11.10
C GLY A 335 -18.49 -18.10 10.24
N ILE A 336 -17.79 -18.16 9.10
CA ILE A 336 -17.69 -17.05 8.14
C ILE A 336 -18.60 -17.31 6.96
N ARG A 337 -19.49 -16.36 6.66
CA ARG A 337 -20.33 -16.39 5.46
C ARG A 337 -19.57 -15.81 4.28
N SER A 338 -19.66 -16.44 3.12
CA SER A 338 -19.12 -15.89 1.87
C SER A 338 -20.21 -15.29 0.98
N TYR A 339 -19.87 -14.21 0.30
CA TYR A 339 -20.70 -13.59 -0.74
C TYR A 339 -19.84 -13.29 -1.96
N ARG A 340 -20.30 -13.68 -3.14
CA ARG A 340 -19.55 -13.54 -4.39
C ARG A 340 -20.26 -12.57 -5.31
N VAL A 341 -19.51 -11.60 -5.83
CA VAL A 341 -20.01 -10.55 -6.72
C VAL A 341 -19.34 -10.68 -8.06
N SER A 342 -20.13 -10.79 -9.12
CA SER A 342 -19.60 -10.89 -10.47
C SER A 342 -18.98 -9.55 -10.90
N GLY A 343 -17.81 -9.59 -11.52
CA GLY A 343 -17.15 -8.40 -12.06
C GLY A 343 -17.99 -7.71 -13.14
N LYS A 344 -18.86 -8.46 -13.84
CA LYS A 344 -19.84 -7.89 -14.78
C LYS A 344 -20.86 -7.03 -14.04
N ASP A 345 -21.44 -7.55 -12.97
CA ASP A 345 -22.42 -6.84 -12.15
C ASP A 345 -21.78 -5.59 -11.53
N ILE A 346 -20.54 -5.69 -11.07
CA ILE A 346 -19.78 -4.54 -10.54
C ILE A 346 -19.55 -3.49 -11.63
N ALA A 347 -19.20 -3.90 -12.84
CA ALA A 347 -18.99 -2.97 -13.95
C ALA A 347 -20.31 -2.30 -14.41
N GLU A 348 -21.44 -3.00 -14.31
CA GLU A 348 -22.76 -2.48 -14.65
C GLU A 348 -23.32 -1.54 -13.57
N SER A 349 -23.26 -1.92 -12.30
CA SER A 349 -23.75 -1.13 -11.16
C SER A 349 -23.02 -1.51 -9.86
N PRO A 350 -21.91 -0.84 -9.51
CA PRO A 350 -21.24 -1.08 -8.24
C PRO A 350 -22.12 -0.69 -7.04
N VAL A 351 -22.97 0.33 -7.16
CA VAL A 351 -23.92 0.73 -6.10
C VAL A 351 -24.98 -0.33 -5.88
N GLY A 352 -25.53 -0.92 -6.95
CA GLY A 352 -26.47 -2.04 -6.84
C GLY A 352 -25.83 -3.27 -6.18
N CYS A 353 -24.56 -3.55 -6.48
CA CYS A 353 -23.81 -4.60 -5.80
C CYS A 353 -23.62 -4.31 -4.31
N ALA A 354 -23.19 -3.10 -3.96
CA ALA A 354 -23.02 -2.70 -2.56
C ALA A 354 -24.35 -2.74 -1.77
N ALA A 355 -25.47 -2.38 -2.40
CA ALA A 355 -26.80 -2.49 -1.78
C ALA A 355 -27.17 -3.96 -1.47
N ARG A 356 -26.93 -4.88 -2.42
CA ARG A 356 -27.16 -6.32 -2.21
C ARG A 356 -26.26 -6.90 -1.11
N ILE A 357 -25.01 -6.45 -1.00
CA ILE A 357 -24.13 -6.81 0.12
C ILE A 357 -24.74 -6.33 1.44
N LYS A 358 -25.21 -5.08 1.50
CA LYS A 358 -25.85 -4.53 2.70
C LYS A 358 -27.09 -5.33 3.12
N GLU A 359 -27.91 -5.76 2.16
CA GLU A 359 -29.06 -6.63 2.41
C GLU A 359 -28.61 -7.99 2.97
N PHE A 360 -27.59 -8.61 2.36
CA PHE A 360 -27.02 -9.88 2.81
C PHE A 360 -26.44 -9.79 4.24
N MET A 361 -25.84 -8.66 4.61
CA MET A 361 -25.34 -8.44 5.97
C MET A 361 -26.47 -8.45 7.02
N ASN A 362 -27.67 -7.97 6.63
CA ASN A 362 -28.82 -7.86 7.52
C ASN A 362 -29.73 -9.11 7.54
N SER A 363 -29.53 -10.05 6.63
CA SER A 363 -30.15 -11.39 6.65
C SER A 363 -29.36 -12.34 7.53
#